data_AF-A0A2F0AEM4-F1
#
_entry.id   AF-A0A2F0AEM4-F1
#
_cell.length_a   1.000
_cell.length_b   1.000
_cell.length_c   1.000
_cell.angle_alpha   90.00
_cell.angle_beta   90.00
_cell.angle_gamma   90.00
#
_symmetry.space_group_name_H-M   'P 1'
#
loop_
_entity.id
_entity.type
_entity.pdbx_description
1 polymer ?
#
loop_
_entity_poly.entity_id
_entity_poly.type
_entity_poly.pdbx_seq_one_letter_code
_entity_poly.pdbx_strand_id
1 'polypeptide(L)'
;MSPSSVTCVNGKLEVPNNPIIPVIIGDGIGLDVTPVATKVLDAAVSKAYSGEKSISWEEVHAGEAAFEETGEWLPESTLDSIRKHLVALKGPLTTPVGGGFRSLNVTLRQKLDLFACVRPVVWFEGVPSPVRNPEKVDMVIFRENTEDIY
;
A
#
# COMPACT_ATOMS: atom_id res chain seq x y z
N MET A 1 15.03 -2.70 19.33
CA MET A 1 14.54 -1.31 19.16
C MET A 1 13.03 -1.32 19.29
N SER A 2 12.44 -0.45 20.10
CA SER A 2 10.98 -0.43 20.28
C SER A 2 10.29 0.11 19.02
N PRO A 3 9.24 -0.55 18.50
CA PRO A 3 8.45 -0.05 17.39
C PRO A 3 7.81 1.31 17.72
N SER A 4 7.74 2.21 16.75
CA SER A 4 7.08 3.52 16.91
C SER A 4 6.44 4.00 15.60
N SER A 5 5.45 4.89 15.70
CA SER A 5 4.73 5.39 14.53
C SER A 5 5.57 6.38 13.75
N VAL A 6 5.37 6.44 12.43
CA VAL A 6 5.80 7.60 11.64
C VAL A 6 4.93 8.79 12.03
N THR A 7 5.54 9.96 12.23
CA THR A 7 4.84 11.21 12.53
C THR A 7 5.09 12.22 11.42
N CYS A 8 4.27 13.28 11.37
CA CYS A 8 4.44 14.37 10.41
C CYS A 8 4.48 15.71 11.16
N VAL A 9 5.59 16.43 11.03
CA VAL A 9 5.81 17.74 11.63
C VAL A 9 6.07 18.74 10.51
N ASN A 10 5.22 19.76 10.39
CA ASN A 10 5.32 20.79 9.35
C ASN A 10 5.43 20.23 7.92
N GLY A 11 4.67 19.19 7.60
CA GLY A 11 4.66 18.56 6.28
C GLY A 11 5.86 17.65 5.98
N LYS A 12 6.73 17.40 6.97
CA LYS A 12 7.86 16.46 6.86
C LYS A 12 7.60 15.23 7.71
N LEU A 13 7.84 14.06 7.13
CA LEU A 13 7.77 12.80 7.86
C LEU A 13 8.99 12.65 8.77
N GLU A 14 8.76 12.37 10.04
CA GLU A 14 9.76 11.90 10.98
C GLU A 14 9.64 10.38 11.08
N VAL A 15 10.65 9.67 10.56
CA VAL A 15 10.63 8.21 10.44
C VAL A 15 11.62 7.61 11.45
N PRO A 16 11.15 6.84 12.46
CA PRO A 16 12.03 6.20 13.43
C PRO A 16 12.86 5.07 12.78
N ASN A 17 13.80 4.48 13.53
CA ASN A 17 14.60 3.35 13.04
C ASN A 17 13.79 2.04 12.95
N ASN A 18 12.70 1.92 13.70
CA ASN A 18 11.80 0.77 13.66
C ASN A 18 10.34 1.23 13.50
N PRO A 19 9.94 1.76 12.33
CA PRO A 19 8.59 2.24 12.11
C PRO A 19 7.57 1.10 12.11
N ILE A 20 6.40 1.36 12.69
CA ILE A 20 5.20 0.54 12.52
C ILE A 20 4.58 0.88 11.18
N ILE A 21 4.40 -0.12 10.32
CA ILE A 21 3.82 0.04 8.98
C ILE A 21 2.64 -0.93 8.85
N PRO A 22 1.40 -0.43 8.78
CA PRO A 22 0.23 -1.24 8.52
C PRO A 22 0.33 -1.95 7.17
N VAL A 23 -0.04 -3.21 7.13
CA VAL A 23 -0.04 -4.03 5.92
C VAL A 23 -1.38 -4.74 5.76
N ILE A 24 -2.03 -4.50 4.62
CA ILE A 24 -3.18 -5.30 4.17
C ILE A 24 -2.66 -6.39 3.25
N ILE A 25 -2.75 -7.65 3.63
CA ILE A 25 -2.28 -8.78 2.80
C ILE A 25 -2.97 -8.79 1.44
N GLY A 26 -4.28 -8.51 1.44
CA GLY A 26 -5.10 -8.43 0.24
C GLY A 26 -5.69 -9.78 -0.18
N ASP A 27 -6.65 -9.71 -1.10
CA ASP A 27 -7.44 -10.86 -1.55
C ASP A 27 -6.75 -11.61 -2.71
N GLY A 28 -7.16 -12.85 -2.95
CA GLY A 28 -6.64 -13.67 -4.06
C GLY A 28 -5.11 -13.78 -4.04
N ILE A 29 -4.44 -13.26 -5.08
CA ILE A 29 -2.97 -13.30 -5.19
C ILE A 29 -2.26 -12.48 -4.11
N GLY A 30 -2.96 -11.66 -3.32
CA GLY A 30 -2.41 -10.93 -2.18
C GLY A 30 -1.69 -11.85 -1.18
N LEU A 31 -2.25 -13.04 -0.96
CA LEU A 31 -1.68 -14.09 -0.11
C LEU A 31 -0.31 -14.58 -0.60
N ASP A 32 -0.04 -14.48 -1.90
CA ASP A 32 1.24 -14.88 -2.49
C ASP A 32 2.23 -13.71 -2.56
N VAL A 33 1.77 -12.55 -3.03
CA VAL A 33 2.68 -11.44 -3.37
C VAL A 33 3.07 -10.59 -2.17
N THR A 34 2.15 -10.36 -1.22
CA THR A 34 2.42 -9.46 -0.08
C THR A 34 3.46 -10.04 0.88
N PRO A 35 3.40 -11.34 1.28
CA PRO A 35 4.44 -11.93 2.13
C PRO A 35 5.83 -11.99 1.48
N VAL A 36 5.89 -12.10 0.15
CA VAL A 36 7.16 -12.04 -0.58
C VAL A 36 7.69 -10.62 -0.63
N ALA A 37 6.83 -9.63 -0.89
CA ALA A 37 7.21 -8.23 -0.90
C ALA A 37 7.77 -7.77 0.45
N THR A 38 7.12 -8.11 1.57
CA THR A 38 7.61 -7.74 2.91
C THR A 38 8.97 -8.38 3.21
N LYS A 39 9.18 -9.65 2.85
CA LYS A 39 10.50 -10.31 2.99
C LYS A 39 11.61 -9.64 2.19
N VAL A 40 11.32 -9.23 0.95
CA VAL A 40 12.30 -8.50 0.11
C VAL A 40 12.63 -7.15 0.72
N LEU A 41 11.62 -6.42 1.22
CA LEU A 41 11.81 -5.14 1.90
C LEU A 41 12.64 -5.30 3.18
N ASP A 42 12.34 -6.29 4.02
CA ASP A 42 13.10 -6.58 5.24
C ASP A 42 14.57 -6.89 4.94
N ALA A 43 14.82 -7.71 3.92
CA ALA A 43 16.18 -8.04 3.49
C ALA A 43 16.94 -6.81 2.97
N ALA A 44 16.27 -5.95 2.19
CA ALA A 44 16.86 -4.71 1.67
C ALA A 44 17.21 -3.73 2.80
N VAL A 45 16.30 -3.52 3.76
CA VAL A 45 16.51 -2.66 4.93
C VAL A 45 17.66 -3.20 5.78
N SER A 46 17.63 -4.49 6.12
CA SER A 46 18.68 -5.12 6.92
C SER A 46 20.07 -4.95 6.27
N LYS A 47 20.16 -5.19 4.95
CA LYS A 47 21.41 -5.05 4.20
C LYS A 47 21.88 -3.59 4.09
N ALA A 48 20.98 -2.66 3.80
CA ALA A 48 21.35 -1.25 3.59
C ALA A 48 21.79 -0.55 4.88
N TYR A 49 21.22 -0.96 6.02
CA TYR A 49 21.44 -0.30 7.31
C TYR A 49 22.18 -1.16 8.32
N SER A 50 22.77 -2.29 7.90
CA SER A 50 23.51 -3.21 8.79
C SER A 50 22.74 -3.59 10.07
N GLY A 51 21.42 -3.72 9.98
CA GLY A 51 20.53 -4.03 11.10
C GLY A 51 20.18 -2.85 12.03
N GLU A 52 20.66 -1.63 11.76
CA GLU A 52 20.28 -0.42 12.52
C GLU A 52 18.83 0.02 12.29
N LYS A 53 18.22 -0.43 11.18
CA LYS A 53 16.82 -0.19 10.86
C LYS A 53 16.10 -1.51 10.60
N SER A 54 14.80 -1.52 10.88
CA SER A 54 13.88 -2.64 10.63
C SER A 54 12.48 -2.10 10.39
N ILE A 55 11.57 -2.89 9.82
CA ILE A 55 10.15 -2.52 9.72
C ILE A 55 9.38 -3.39 10.71
N SER A 56 8.46 -2.78 11.46
CA SER A 56 7.48 -3.50 12.29
C SER A 56 6.15 -3.55 11.55
N TRP A 57 5.89 -4.66 10.86
CA TRP A 57 4.65 -4.86 10.12
C TRP A 57 3.47 -5.03 11.09
N GLU A 58 2.42 -4.23 10.93
CA GLU A 58 1.14 -4.38 11.63
C GLU A 58 0.09 -4.88 10.63
N GLU A 59 -0.32 -6.14 10.75
CA GLU A 59 -1.36 -6.66 9.85
C GLU A 59 -2.72 -6.03 10.17
N VAL A 60 -3.38 -5.50 9.14
CA VAL A 60 -4.73 -4.92 9.21
C VAL A 60 -5.57 -5.44 8.06
N HIS A 61 -6.86 -5.66 8.28
CA HIS A 61 -7.70 -6.39 7.33
C HIS A 61 -8.59 -5.46 6.50
N ALA A 62 -8.74 -5.78 5.22
CA ALA A 62 -9.75 -5.23 4.31
C ALA A 62 -10.04 -6.27 3.23
N GLY A 63 -11.21 -6.18 2.59
CA GLY A 63 -11.61 -7.14 1.56
C GLY A 63 -12.29 -8.37 2.14
N GLU A 64 -12.11 -9.51 1.49
CA GLU A 64 -12.75 -10.78 1.84
C GLU A 64 -12.33 -11.23 3.24
N ALA A 65 -11.04 -11.14 3.56
CA ALA A 65 -10.52 -11.51 4.89
C ALA A 65 -11.17 -10.71 6.02
N ALA A 66 -11.39 -9.40 5.83
CA ALA A 66 -12.07 -8.57 6.83
C ALA A 66 -13.55 -8.93 6.95
N PHE A 67 -14.22 -9.19 5.83
CA PHE A 67 -15.64 -9.52 5.82
C PHE A 67 -15.91 -10.88 6.50
N GLU A 68 -15.05 -11.87 6.28
CA GLU A 68 -15.17 -13.19 6.93
C GLU A 68 -15.00 -13.11 8.45
N GLU A 69 -14.09 -12.25 8.94
CA GLU A 69 -13.81 -12.12 10.37
C GLU A 69 -14.81 -11.21 11.10
N THR A 70 -15.18 -10.09 10.47
CA THR A 70 -15.88 -8.99 11.15
C THR A 70 -17.27 -8.70 10.60
N GLY A 71 -17.61 -9.24 9.42
CA GLY A 71 -18.80 -8.85 8.66
C GLY A 71 -18.69 -7.50 7.93
N GLU A 72 -17.54 -6.81 8.04
CA GLU A 72 -17.28 -5.53 7.39
C GLU A 72 -16.16 -5.66 6.34
N TRP A 73 -16.38 -5.12 5.14
CA TRP A 73 -15.38 -5.15 4.07
C TRP A 73 -14.19 -4.21 4.30
N LEU A 74 -14.41 -3.13 5.06
CA LEU A 74 -13.38 -2.16 5.43
C LEU A 74 -13.66 -1.67 6.86
N PRO A 75 -13.14 -2.38 7.87
CA PRO A 75 -13.26 -1.99 9.26
C PRO A 75 -12.66 -0.61 9.52
N GLU A 76 -13.29 0.18 10.41
CA GLU A 76 -12.76 1.50 10.77
C GLU A 76 -11.42 1.40 11.51
N SER A 77 -11.16 0.29 12.22
CA SER A 77 -9.86 0.01 12.85
C SER A 77 -8.70 0.01 11.85
N THR A 78 -8.92 -0.48 10.62
CA THR A 78 -7.93 -0.44 9.54
C THR A 78 -7.65 0.99 9.10
N LEU A 79 -8.69 1.81 8.97
CA LEU A 79 -8.54 3.23 8.61
C LEU A 79 -7.81 4.00 9.72
N ASP A 80 -8.15 3.74 10.98
CA ASP A 80 -7.53 4.38 12.14
C ASP A 80 -6.04 4.03 12.27
N SER A 81 -5.68 2.76 12.05
CA SER A 81 -4.28 2.34 12.00
C SER A 81 -3.52 3.08 10.89
N ILE A 82 -4.07 3.15 9.67
CA ILE A 82 -3.43 3.87 8.55
C ILE A 82 -3.28 5.36 8.86
N ARG A 83 -4.31 6.02 9.43
CA ARG A 83 -4.23 7.44 9.84
C ARG A 83 -3.17 7.66 10.91
N LYS A 84 -3.05 6.75 11.88
CA LYS A 84 -2.10 6.82 12.98
C LYS A 84 -0.66 6.63 12.52
N HIS A 85 -0.43 5.69 11.61
CA HIS A 85 0.91 5.29 11.17
C HIS A 85 1.36 5.96 9.86
N LEU A 86 0.48 6.72 9.20
CA LEU A 86 0.68 7.57 8.01
C LEU A 86 1.07 6.86 6.71
N VAL A 87 1.76 5.72 6.80
CA VAL A 87 2.28 4.95 5.67
C VAL A 87 1.83 3.52 5.81
N ALA A 88 1.19 2.97 4.78
CA ALA A 88 0.73 1.59 4.76
C ALA A 88 1.04 0.91 3.42
N LEU A 89 1.16 -0.41 3.45
CA LEU A 89 1.31 -1.27 2.28
C LEU A 89 0.02 -2.08 2.07
N LYS A 90 -0.41 -2.31 0.83
CA LYS A 90 -1.53 -3.21 0.56
C LYS A 90 -1.32 -4.10 -0.66
N GLY A 91 -1.75 -5.34 -0.56
CA GLY A 91 -2.02 -6.23 -1.70
C GLY A 91 -3.30 -5.81 -2.46
N PRO A 92 -3.70 -6.55 -3.50
CA PRO A 92 -4.93 -6.30 -4.23
C PRO A 92 -6.17 -6.52 -3.34
N LEU A 93 -7.28 -5.85 -3.66
CA LEU A 93 -8.56 -6.05 -2.97
C LEU A 93 -9.64 -6.34 -4.01
N THR A 94 -10.40 -7.40 -3.79
CA THR A 94 -11.57 -7.75 -4.60
C THR A 94 -12.61 -6.65 -4.45
N THR A 95 -13.14 -6.17 -5.58
CA THR A 95 -14.34 -5.32 -5.58
C THR A 95 -15.45 -6.11 -6.26
N PRO A 96 -16.53 -6.47 -5.54
CA PRO A 96 -17.65 -7.17 -6.17
C PRO A 96 -18.26 -6.30 -7.28
N VAL A 97 -18.51 -6.92 -8.44
CA VAL A 97 -19.10 -6.24 -9.60
C VAL A 97 -20.61 -6.39 -9.56
N GLY A 98 -21.33 -5.26 -9.56
CA GLY A 98 -22.79 -5.22 -9.43
C GLY A 98 -23.25 -5.34 -7.98
N GLY A 99 -24.16 -4.47 -7.55
CA GLY A 99 -24.68 -4.44 -6.17
C GLY A 99 -24.67 -3.08 -5.48
N GLY A 100 -24.31 -1.99 -6.18
CA GLY A 100 -24.36 -0.64 -5.61
C GLY A 100 -23.22 -0.29 -4.63
N PHE A 101 -22.19 -1.12 -4.54
CA PHE A 101 -21.00 -0.83 -3.73
C PHE A 101 -19.95 -0.04 -4.51
N ARG A 102 -19.45 1.04 -3.89
CA ARG A 102 -18.26 1.76 -4.37
C ARG A 102 -17.02 0.90 -4.10
N SER A 103 -16.05 0.90 -5.02
CA SER A 103 -14.84 0.08 -4.87
C SER A 103 -14.13 0.34 -3.54
N LEU A 104 -13.70 -0.71 -2.83
CA LEU A 104 -12.95 -0.57 -1.57
C LEU A 104 -11.68 0.27 -1.75
N ASN A 105 -11.02 0.14 -2.91
CA ASN A 105 -9.85 0.96 -3.23
C ASN A 105 -10.22 2.44 -3.39
N VAL A 106 -11.37 2.76 -3.97
CA VAL A 106 -11.88 4.14 -4.09
C VAL A 106 -12.28 4.67 -2.71
N THR A 107 -13.00 3.88 -1.92
CA THR A 107 -13.40 4.24 -0.55
C THR A 107 -12.20 4.54 0.33
N LEU A 108 -11.14 3.72 0.29
CA LEU A 108 -9.89 3.98 1.02
C LEU A 108 -9.29 5.33 0.64
N ARG A 109 -9.21 5.65 -0.66
CA ARG A 109 -8.63 6.92 -1.14
C ARG A 109 -9.45 8.12 -0.68
N GLN A 110 -10.77 8.03 -0.77
CA GLN A 110 -11.67 9.10 -0.37
C GLN A 110 -11.67 9.32 1.15
N LYS A 111 -11.77 8.24 1.94
CA LYS A 111 -11.78 8.33 3.41
C LYS A 111 -10.45 8.80 4.01
N LEU A 112 -9.35 8.65 3.29
CA LEU A 112 -8.01 9.06 3.71
C LEU A 112 -7.49 10.29 2.96
N ASP A 113 -8.31 10.90 2.10
CA ASP A 113 -7.95 12.06 1.27
C ASP A 113 -6.63 11.90 0.48
N LEU A 114 -6.43 10.70 -0.07
CA LEU A 114 -5.23 10.36 -0.86
C LEU A 114 -5.39 10.88 -2.29
N PHE A 115 -5.40 12.19 -2.44
CA PHE A 115 -5.73 12.92 -3.68
C PHE A 115 -4.82 12.63 -4.88
N ALA A 116 -3.58 12.18 -4.66
CA ALA A 116 -2.63 11.90 -5.72
C ALA A 116 -2.42 10.38 -5.90
N CYS A 117 -2.83 9.83 -7.04
CA CYS A 117 -2.40 8.51 -7.48
C CYS A 117 -1.15 8.65 -8.37
N VAL A 118 0.02 8.42 -7.77
CA VAL A 118 1.33 8.52 -8.44
C VAL A 118 1.73 7.17 -9.03
N ARG A 119 2.04 7.13 -10.33
CA ARG A 119 2.42 5.91 -11.05
C ARG A 119 3.68 6.12 -11.89
N PRO A 120 4.86 5.78 -11.36
CA PRO A 120 6.07 5.63 -12.18
C PRO A 120 5.89 4.48 -13.17
N VAL A 121 6.19 4.72 -14.44
CA VAL A 121 6.17 3.74 -15.51
C VAL A 121 7.53 3.76 -16.19
N VAL A 122 8.32 2.75 -15.90
CA VAL A 122 9.66 2.53 -16.46
C VAL A 122 9.74 1.10 -16.99
N TRP A 123 10.50 0.89 -18.06
CA TRP A 123 10.80 -0.45 -18.54
C TRP A 123 12.06 -1.00 -17.87
N PHE A 124 12.01 -2.27 -17.47
CA PHE A 124 13.17 -2.98 -16.93
C PHE A 124 13.78 -3.87 -18.01
N GLU A 125 15.11 -3.83 -18.11
CA GLU A 125 15.85 -4.61 -19.11
C GLU A 125 15.50 -6.11 -19.03
N GLY A 126 15.19 -6.70 -20.20
CA GLY A 126 14.81 -8.10 -20.33
C GLY A 126 13.31 -8.39 -20.15
N VAL A 127 12.50 -7.44 -19.69
CA VAL A 127 11.04 -7.64 -19.60
C VAL A 127 10.44 -7.69 -21.02
N PRO A 128 9.71 -8.76 -21.40
CA PRO A 128 9.06 -8.85 -22.70
C PRO A 128 8.12 -7.67 -22.94
N SER A 129 8.17 -7.13 -24.16
CA SER A 129 7.39 -5.95 -24.53
C SER A 129 6.69 -6.13 -25.88
N PRO A 130 5.45 -5.65 -26.03
CA PRO A 130 4.75 -5.62 -27.31
C PRO A 130 5.20 -4.47 -28.23
N VAL A 131 5.97 -3.50 -27.73
CA VAL A 131 6.46 -2.34 -28.52
C VAL A 131 7.93 -2.48 -28.89
N ARG A 132 8.35 -1.82 -29.98
CA ARG A 132 9.72 -1.94 -30.52
C ARG A 132 10.81 -1.31 -29.65
N ASN A 133 10.49 -0.23 -28.94
CA ASN A 133 11.45 0.57 -28.18
C ASN A 133 10.95 0.83 -26.74
N PRO A 134 10.77 -0.22 -25.92
CA PRO A 134 10.25 -0.07 -24.56
C PRO A 134 11.21 0.69 -23.64
N GLU A 135 12.50 0.69 -23.92
CA GLU A 135 13.54 1.40 -23.17
C GLU A 135 13.35 2.92 -23.15
N LYS A 136 12.53 3.47 -24.07
CA LYS A 136 12.20 4.89 -24.11
C LYS A 136 11.08 5.29 -23.14
N VAL A 137 10.45 4.32 -22.48
CA VAL A 137 9.40 4.57 -21.50
C VAL A 137 10.04 4.92 -20.16
N ASP A 138 10.02 6.21 -19.83
CA ASP A 138 10.41 6.75 -18.53
C ASP A 138 9.51 7.95 -18.19
N MET A 139 8.44 7.67 -17.45
CA MET A 139 7.38 8.65 -17.15
C MET A 139 6.85 8.48 -15.72
N VAL A 140 6.36 9.58 -15.14
CA VAL A 140 5.61 9.55 -13.88
C VAL A 140 4.25 10.18 -14.12
N ILE A 141 3.19 9.40 -13.89
CA ILE A 141 1.80 9.87 -14.02
C ILE A 141 1.31 10.33 -12.65
N PHE A 142 0.81 11.57 -12.59
CA PHE A 142 0.07 12.10 -11.45
C PHE A 142 -1.41 12.15 -11.81
N ARG A 143 -2.21 11.27 -11.21
CA ARG A 143 -3.64 11.15 -11.49
C ARG A 143 -4.48 11.68 -10.32
N GLU A 144 -5.44 12.55 -10.66
CA GLU A 144 -6.68 12.87 -9.90
C GLU A 144 -7.24 11.64 -9.15
N ASN A 145 -7.39 11.64 -7.83
CA ASN A 145 -7.77 10.43 -7.08
C ASN A 145 -8.85 10.63 -6.01
N THR A 146 -9.45 11.81 -5.94
CA THR A 146 -10.51 12.19 -4.99
C THR A 146 -11.82 12.61 -5.67
N GLU A 147 -11.78 13.08 -6.92
CA GLU A 147 -12.93 13.59 -7.67
C GLU A 147 -13.22 12.78 -8.95
N ASP A 148 -13.82 13.43 -9.97
CA ASP A 148 -14.28 12.85 -11.25
C ASP A 148 -15.39 11.77 -11.08
N ILE A 149 -15.76 11.06 -12.15
CA ILE A 149 -16.85 10.07 -12.19
C ILE A 149 -16.58 8.77 -11.39
N TYR A 150 -15.63 8.79 -10.46
CA TYR A 150 -15.22 7.66 -9.63
C TYR A 150 -16.25 7.22 -8.59
#